data_AF-A0AAP0PWT6-F1
#
_entry.id   AF-A0AAP0PWT6-F1
#
_cell.length_a   1.000
_cell.length_b   1.000
_cell.length_c   1.000
_cell.angle_alpha   90.00
_cell.angle_beta   90.00
_cell.angle_gamma   90.00
#
_symmetry.space_group_name_H-M   'P 1'
#
loop_
_entity.id
_entity.type
_entity.pdbx_description
1 polymer ?
#
loop_
_entity_poly.entity_id
_entity_poly.type
_entity_poly.pdbx_seq_one_letter_code
_entity_poly.pdbx_strand_id
1 'polypeptide(L)'
;MELKQMLWSAARATYRERMIFWLDELEKVNRDARLWLNEVPIESWCRANFQTRPKCDMLLNNLCECFNRYILDVRDRGIIDMLEMIKVKLMWRLRRKKEDMQKIIANGRERICPKILKKLEKLKDESIFYVVEYSGGPSVSCHGHGKTYVVNMMDLCCDCGKWQLTGIPCEHAVAAIVGNDGDPVDYINECYYISTYMNVYSHYINPTEREELWPKPAEDVQPVKPPAQVQKRRGRKVTRRKEPEEIEIAAAQKKMSKKATVRMTCQICHVEGHNKRRHTQGQNKVYLY
;
A
#
# COMPACT_ATOMS: atom_id res chain seq x y z
N MET A 1 6.67 22.43 6.09
CA MET A 1 6.11 21.13 5.65
C MET A 1 7.30 20.25 5.25
N GLU A 2 7.39 19.01 5.74
CA GLU A 2 8.52 18.12 5.45
C GLU A 2 8.49 17.68 3.98
N LEU A 3 9.64 17.58 3.29
CA LEU A 3 9.75 17.21 1.86
C LEU A 3 8.93 15.96 1.49
N LYS A 4 8.90 14.98 2.40
CA LYS A 4 8.09 13.76 2.30
C LYS A 4 6.59 14.05 2.15
N GLN A 5 6.05 15.00 2.90
CA GLN A 5 4.63 15.35 2.86
C GLN A 5 4.26 15.98 1.51
N MET A 6 5.11 16.84 0.96
CA MET A 6 4.91 17.44 -0.37
C MET A 6 4.89 16.37 -1.47
N LEU A 7 5.84 15.43 -1.43
CA LEU A 7 5.85 14.29 -2.36
C LEU A 7 4.56 13.48 -2.26
N TRP A 8 4.11 13.16 -1.03
CA TRP A 8 2.85 12.43 -0.83
C TRP A 8 1.64 13.22 -1.32
N SER A 9 1.63 14.54 -1.16
CA SER A 9 0.56 15.39 -1.66
C SER A 9 0.52 15.45 -3.19
N ALA A 10 1.68 15.51 -3.85
CA ALA A 10 1.79 15.40 -5.30
C ALA A 10 1.32 14.02 -5.78
N ALA A 11 1.81 12.94 -5.18
CA ALA A 11 1.45 11.57 -5.55
C ALA A 11 -0.05 11.28 -5.38
N ARG A 12 -0.69 11.85 -4.34
CA ARG A 12 -2.12 11.71 -4.06
C ARG A 12 -3.01 12.65 -4.86
N ALA A 13 -2.45 13.64 -5.56
CA ALA A 13 -3.23 14.54 -6.38
C ALA A 13 -3.98 13.73 -7.46
N THR A 14 -5.27 13.98 -7.60
CA THR A 14 -6.18 13.25 -8.47
C THR A 14 -6.44 13.95 -9.80
N TYR A 15 -5.95 15.18 -9.96
CA TYR A 15 -6.04 15.99 -11.16
C TYR A 15 -4.76 16.82 -11.33
N ARG A 16 -4.52 17.26 -12.57
CA ARG A 16 -3.23 17.79 -13.03
C ARG A 16 -2.81 19.05 -12.31
N GLU A 17 -3.71 19.99 -12.11
CA GLU A 17 -3.43 21.31 -11.56
C GLU A 17 -2.97 21.20 -10.09
N ARG A 18 -3.61 20.30 -9.32
CA ARG A 18 -3.18 20.02 -7.94
C ARG A 18 -1.84 19.31 -7.87
N MET A 19 -1.56 18.43 -8.82
CA MET A 19 -0.26 17.78 -8.92
C MET A 19 0.84 18.80 -9.21
N ILE A 20 0.64 19.68 -10.20
CA ILE A 20 1.58 20.76 -10.55
C ILE A 20 1.83 21.65 -9.34
N PHE A 21 0.78 22.10 -8.65
CA PHE A 21 0.91 22.90 -7.43
C PHE A 21 1.87 22.26 -6.40
N TRP A 22 1.69 20.98 -6.09
CA TRP A 22 2.54 20.31 -5.10
C TRP A 22 3.97 20.05 -5.60
N LEU A 23 4.14 19.86 -6.90
CA LEU A 23 5.45 19.73 -7.51
C LEU A 23 6.22 21.05 -7.48
N ASP A 24 5.55 22.17 -7.71
CA ASP A 24 6.15 23.51 -7.64
C ASP A 24 6.50 23.87 -6.18
N GLU A 25 5.63 23.53 -5.21
CA GLU A 25 5.95 23.67 -3.79
C GLU A 25 7.14 22.80 -3.36
N LEU A 26 7.25 21.60 -3.91
CA LEU A 26 8.38 20.71 -3.67
C LEU A 26 9.67 21.29 -4.26
N GLU A 27 9.63 21.88 -5.45
CA GLU A 27 10.78 22.49 -6.12
C GLU A 27 11.32 23.70 -5.34
N LYS A 28 10.44 24.52 -4.78
CA LYS A 28 10.83 25.65 -3.91
C LYS A 28 11.64 25.21 -2.69
N VAL A 29 11.39 24.00 -2.18
CA VAL A 29 12.09 23.43 -1.03
C VAL A 29 13.33 22.65 -1.45
N ASN A 30 13.25 21.88 -2.53
CA ASN A 30 14.34 21.05 -3.02
C ASN A 30 14.21 20.81 -4.54
N ARG A 31 15.02 21.54 -5.30
CA ARG A 31 15.07 21.43 -6.77
C ARG A 31 15.59 20.08 -7.25
N ASP A 32 16.57 19.49 -6.57
CA ASP A 32 17.13 18.19 -6.96
C ASP A 32 16.08 17.07 -6.85
N ALA A 33 15.22 17.14 -5.84
CA ALA A 33 14.10 16.21 -5.69
C ALA A 33 13.09 16.35 -6.84
N ARG A 34 12.82 17.57 -7.32
CA ARG A 34 11.98 17.81 -8.50
C ARG A 34 12.61 17.25 -9.77
N LEU A 35 13.90 17.46 -9.98
CA LEU A 35 14.63 16.93 -11.12
C LEU A 35 14.62 15.40 -11.12
N TRP A 36 14.86 14.78 -9.97
CA TRP A 36 14.78 13.32 -9.81
C TRP A 36 13.38 12.78 -10.14
N LEU A 37 12.31 13.46 -9.71
CA LEU A 37 10.93 13.05 -10.03
C LEU A 37 10.63 13.15 -11.53
N ASN A 38 11.25 14.08 -12.26
CA ASN A 38 11.05 14.21 -13.71
C ASN A 38 11.66 13.03 -14.48
N GLU A 39 12.63 12.31 -13.90
CA GLU A 39 13.20 11.09 -14.48
C GLU A 39 12.28 9.87 -14.30
N VAL A 40 11.34 9.93 -13.35
CA VAL A 40 10.40 8.84 -13.07
C VAL A 40 9.09 9.09 -13.83
N PRO A 41 8.63 8.14 -14.68
CA PRO A 41 7.37 8.28 -15.41
C PRO A 41 6.21 8.60 -14.48
N ILE A 42 5.51 9.71 -14.73
CA ILE A 42 4.53 10.27 -13.80
C ILE A 42 3.31 9.36 -13.60
N GLU A 43 2.99 8.58 -14.63
CA GLU A 43 1.94 7.55 -14.66
C GLU A 43 2.22 6.41 -13.68
N SER A 44 3.46 6.26 -13.20
CA SER A 44 3.84 5.19 -12.27
C SER A 44 3.63 5.54 -10.79
N TRP A 45 3.49 6.82 -10.45
CA TRP A 45 3.48 7.26 -9.05
C TRP A 45 2.48 8.37 -8.69
N CYS A 46 1.88 9.07 -9.67
CA CYS A 46 0.88 10.11 -9.41
C CYS A 46 -0.52 9.71 -9.88
N ARG A 47 -1.52 9.79 -8.99
CA ARG A 47 -2.91 9.43 -9.28
C ARG A 47 -3.54 10.26 -10.40
N ALA A 48 -3.12 11.52 -10.58
CA ALA A 48 -3.62 12.38 -11.65
C ALA A 48 -3.34 11.84 -13.06
N ASN A 49 -2.35 10.95 -13.18
CA ASN A 49 -1.92 10.33 -14.44
C ASN A 49 -2.24 8.83 -14.50
N PHE A 50 -2.91 8.28 -13.49
CA PHE A 50 -3.32 6.87 -13.52
C PHE A 50 -4.48 6.67 -14.48
N GLN A 51 -4.50 5.51 -15.14
CA GLN A 51 -5.66 5.10 -15.91
C GLN A 51 -6.87 4.91 -14.99
N THR A 52 -8.03 5.36 -15.45
CA THR A 52 -9.29 5.26 -14.71
C THR A 52 -10.01 3.93 -14.95
N ARG A 53 -9.54 3.09 -15.89
CA ARG A 53 -10.10 1.76 -16.17
C ARG A 53 -10.06 0.78 -14.99
N PRO A 54 -8.94 0.57 -14.28
CA PRO A 54 -8.84 -0.45 -13.24
C PRO A 54 -9.60 -0.14 -11.93
N LYS A 55 -10.26 1.03 -11.83
CA LYS A 55 -11.06 1.47 -10.66
C LYS A 55 -10.34 1.17 -9.34
N CYS A 56 -9.23 1.86 -9.11
CA CYS A 56 -8.31 1.56 -8.02
C CYS A 56 -8.01 2.80 -7.17
N ASP A 57 -8.06 2.64 -5.86
CA ASP A 57 -7.70 3.67 -4.88
C ASP A 57 -6.28 3.46 -4.30
N MET A 58 -5.56 2.44 -4.78
CA MET A 58 -4.25 2.06 -4.25
C MET A 58 -3.13 2.85 -4.93
N LEU A 59 -2.30 3.48 -4.11
CA LEU A 59 -1.11 4.24 -4.53
C LEU A 59 0.20 3.53 -4.17
N LEU A 60 0.12 2.48 -3.34
CA LEU A 60 1.25 1.82 -2.70
C LEU A 60 1.47 0.41 -3.25
N ASN A 61 2.69 -0.09 -3.08
CA ASN A 61 3.05 -1.46 -3.41
C ASN A 61 2.51 -2.52 -2.40
N ASN A 62 1.36 -2.24 -1.79
CA ASN A 62 0.76 -3.08 -0.76
C ASN A 62 0.49 -4.50 -1.25
N LEU A 63 0.18 -4.68 -2.54
CA LEU A 63 -0.06 -6.00 -3.13
C LEU A 63 1.20 -6.87 -3.11
N CYS A 64 2.36 -6.33 -3.53
CA CYS A 64 3.60 -7.10 -3.51
C CYS A 64 4.06 -7.38 -2.08
N GLU A 65 3.91 -6.43 -1.15
CA GLU A 65 4.25 -6.66 0.27
C GLU A 65 3.38 -7.75 0.89
N CYS A 66 2.07 -7.73 0.60
CA CYS A 66 1.15 -8.76 1.07
C CYS A 66 1.47 -10.13 0.47
N PHE A 67 1.80 -10.20 -0.82
CA PHE A 67 2.21 -11.44 -1.47
C PHE A 67 3.52 -11.98 -0.89
N ASN A 68 4.55 -11.13 -0.77
CA ASN A 68 5.84 -11.50 -0.21
C ASN A 68 5.72 -12.02 1.23
N ARG A 69 4.85 -11.40 2.04
CA ARG A 69 4.54 -11.90 3.38
C ARG A 69 3.80 -13.24 3.35
N TYR A 70 2.89 -13.41 2.41
CA TYR A 70 2.07 -14.62 2.28
C TYR A 70 2.89 -15.86 1.93
N ILE A 71 3.99 -15.71 1.20
CA ILE A 71 4.89 -16.82 0.82
C ILE A 71 6.15 -16.92 1.68
N LEU A 72 6.29 -16.09 2.71
CA LEU A 72 7.53 -15.93 3.47
C LEU A 72 8.01 -17.23 4.13
N ASP A 73 7.09 -18.06 4.61
CA ASP A 73 7.32 -19.34 5.28
C ASP A 73 7.61 -20.51 4.32
N VAL A 74 7.39 -20.33 3.02
CA VAL A 74 7.54 -21.38 2.00
C VAL A 74 8.64 -21.08 0.99
N ARG A 75 9.04 -19.81 0.83
CA ARG A 75 10.01 -19.37 -0.19
C ARG A 75 11.42 -19.95 -0.02
N ASP A 76 11.77 -20.39 1.19
CA ASP A 76 13.11 -20.92 1.50
C ASP A 76 13.18 -22.46 1.34
N ARG A 77 12.12 -23.09 0.81
CA ARG A 77 12.04 -24.55 0.57
C ARG A 77 12.54 -24.93 -0.82
N GLY A 78 12.70 -26.24 -1.07
CA GLY A 78 12.94 -26.77 -2.41
C GLY A 78 11.85 -26.33 -3.39
N ILE A 79 12.16 -26.24 -4.68
CA ILE A 79 11.25 -25.68 -5.68
C ILE A 79 9.90 -26.42 -5.72
N ILE A 80 9.92 -27.75 -5.60
CA ILE A 80 8.74 -28.60 -5.59
C ILE A 80 7.90 -28.31 -4.33
N ASP A 81 8.47 -28.47 -3.14
CA ASP A 81 7.80 -28.16 -1.87
C ASP A 81 7.23 -26.75 -1.82
N MET A 82 7.98 -25.75 -2.30
CA MET A 82 7.55 -24.36 -2.34
C MET A 82 6.28 -24.22 -3.20
N LEU A 83 6.28 -24.78 -4.42
CA LEU A 83 5.15 -24.72 -5.32
C LEU A 83 3.93 -25.49 -4.78
N GLU A 84 4.14 -26.66 -4.19
CA GLU A 84 3.07 -27.45 -3.57
C GLU A 84 2.43 -26.71 -2.39
N MET A 85 3.24 -26.12 -1.51
CA MET A 85 2.71 -25.35 -0.39
C MET A 85 2.01 -24.08 -0.85
N ILE A 86 2.54 -23.37 -1.86
CA ILE A 86 1.85 -22.21 -2.45
C ILE A 86 0.50 -22.63 -3.04
N LYS A 87 0.45 -23.74 -3.78
CA LYS A 87 -0.78 -24.31 -4.34
C LYS A 87 -1.83 -24.58 -3.25
N VAL A 88 -1.45 -25.28 -2.18
CA VAL A 88 -2.34 -25.57 -1.04
C VAL A 88 -2.83 -24.28 -0.37
N LYS A 89 -1.94 -23.31 -0.16
CA LYS A 89 -2.30 -22.01 0.42
C LYS A 89 -3.32 -21.27 -0.47
N LEU A 90 -3.13 -21.26 -1.79
CA LEU A 90 -4.06 -20.66 -2.74
C LEU A 90 -5.41 -21.37 -2.75
N MET A 91 -5.45 -22.71 -2.75
CA MET A 91 -6.68 -23.49 -2.63
C MET A 91 -7.50 -23.08 -1.40
N TRP A 92 -6.85 -23.05 -0.22
CA TRP A 92 -7.49 -22.61 1.02
C TRP A 92 -7.98 -21.17 0.94
N ARG A 93 -7.20 -20.27 0.33
CA ARG A 93 -7.57 -18.86 0.20
C ARG A 93 -8.78 -18.68 -0.70
N LEU A 94 -8.80 -19.31 -1.87
CA LEU A 94 -9.92 -19.25 -2.82
C LEU A 94 -11.20 -19.75 -2.16
N ARG A 95 -11.15 -20.94 -1.53
CA ARG A 95 -12.26 -21.52 -0.78
C ARG A 95 -12.78 -20.58 0.31
N ARG A 96 -11.90 -20.12 1.22
CA ARG A 96 -12.29 -19.24 2.33
C ARG A 96 -12.89 -17.93 1.83
N LYS A 97 -12.33 -17.33 0.78
CA LYS A 97 -12.87 -16.08 0.22
C LYS A 97 -14.25 -16.22 -0.39
N LYS A 98 -14.52 -17.37 -1.01
CA LYS A 98 -15.85 -17.72 -1.51
C LYS A 98 -16.83 -17.93 -0.34
N GLU A 99 -16.45 -18.72 0.66
CA GLU A 99 -17.28 -18.98 1.85
C GLU A 99 -17.60 -17.70 2.64
N ASP A 100 -16.63 -16.79 2.82
CA ASP A 100 -16.82 -15.50 3.47
C ASP A 100 -17.94 -14.69 2.80
N MET A 101 -17.96 -14.63 1.46
CA MET A 101 -18.97 -13.89 0.71
C MET A 101 -20.31 -14.62 0.63
N GLN A 102 -20.31 -15.95 0.56
CA GLN A 102 -21.55 -16.74 0.63
C GLN A 102 -22.30 -16.51 1.94
N LYS A 103 -21.59 -16.38 3.07
CA LYS A 103 -22.20 -16.03 4.36
C LYS A 103 -22.87 -14.65 4.33
N ILE A 104 -22.25 -13.68 3.66
CA ILE A 104 -22.81 -12.33 3.51
C ILE A 104 -24.11 -12.39 2.70
N ILE A 105 -24.10 -13.11 1.57
CA ILE A 105 -25.29 -13.31 0.72
C ILE A 105 -26.41 -14.03 1.49
N ALA A 106 -26.07 -15.05 2.29
CA ALA A 106 -27.07 -15.78 3.07
C ALA A 106 -27.72 -14.91 4.15
N ASN A 107 -26.98 -13.93 4.70
CA ASN A 107 -27.43 -13.08 5.79
C ASN A 107 -28.12 -11.77 5.32
N GLY A 108 -28.19 -11.49 4.01
CA GLY A 108 -28.82 -10.28 3.51
C GLY A 108 -28.73 -10.08 2.00
N ARG A 109 -29.45 -9.06 1.50
CA ARG A 109 -29.51 -8.70 0.06
C ARG A 109 -28.43 -7.68 -0.35
N GLU A 110 -27.26 -7.69 0.29
CA GLU A 110 -26.22 -6.73 -0.06
C GLU A 110 -25.71 -6.98 -1.49
N ARG A 111 -25.83 -5.97 -2.35
CA ARG A 111 -25.31 -6.00 -3.73
C ARG A 111 -23.81 -5.72 -3.78
N ILE A 112 -23.31 -4.90 -2.85
CA ILE A 112 -21.97 -4.34 -2.84
C ILE A 112 -21.12 -4.99 -1.74
N CYS A 113 -19.83 -5.18 -2.00
CA CYS A 113 -18.88 -5.69 -1.02
C CYS A 113 -18.87 -4.84 0.28
N PRO A 114 -18.91 -5.44 1.49
CA PRO A 114 -19.10 -4.72 2.75
C PRO A 114 -18.05 -3.63 3.05
N LYS A 115 -16.79 -3.86 2.65
CA LYS A 115 -15.73 -2.86 2.84
C LYS A 115 -15.98 -1.59 2.02
N ILE A 116 -16.61 -1.72 0.87
CA ILE A 116 -16.95 -0.61 -0.02
C ILE A 116 -18.17 0.13 0.51
N LEU A 117 -19.19 -0.59 1.00
CA LEU A 117 -20.31 0.01 1.73
C LEU A 117 -19.82 0.84 2.93
N LYS A 118 -18.96 0.26 3.78
CA LYS A 118 -18.37 1.01 4.91
C LYS A 118 -17.57 2.24 4.47
N LYS A 119 -16.95 2.21 3.29
CA LYS A 119 -16.26 3.37 2.73
C LYS A 119 -17.27 4.41 2.22
N LEU A 120 -18.34 3.99 1.57
CA LEU A 120 -19.41 4.85 1.09
C LEU A 120 -20.12 5.55 2.26
N GLU A 121 -20.40 4.86 3.36
CA GLU A 121 -21.00 5.49 4.55
C GLU A 121 -20.15 6.64 5.09
N LYS A 122 -18.83 6.48 5.14
CA LYS A 122 -17.94 7.60 5.50
C LYS A 122 -18.00 8.76 4.50
N LEU A 123 -18.19 8.47 3.21
CA LEU A 123 -18.32 9.50 2.18
C LEU A 123 -19.68 10.21 2.28
N LYS A 124 -20.73 9.52 2.75
CA LYS A 124 -22.01 10.14 3.11
C LYS A 124 -21.83 11.10 4.30
N ASP A 125 -21.10 10.69 5.34
CA ASP A 125 -20.81 11.56 6.48
C ASP A 125 -20.06 12.83 6.05
N GLU A 126 -19.09 12.72 5.13
CA GLU A 126 -18.35 13.88 4.60
C GLU A 126 -19.19 14.73 3.62
N SER A 127 -20.19 14.13 2.96
CA SER A 127 -21.02 14.81 1.97
C SER A 127 -21.89 15.92 2.58
N ILE A 128 -22.20 15.83 3.88
CA ILE A 128 -23.06 16.79 4.58
C ILE A 128 -22.47 18.21 4.62
N PHE A 129 -21.15 18.35 4.40
CA PHE A 129 -20.45 19.63 4.40
C PHE A 129 -20.50 20.34 3.04
N TYR A 130 -21.25 19.79 2.09
CA TYR A 130 -21.36 20.33 0.74
C TYR A 130 -22.79 20.72 0.40
N VAL A 131 -22.93 21.87 -0.26
CA VAL A 131 -24.20 22.39 -0.78
C VAL A 131 -24.20 22.23 -2.29
N VAL A 132 -25.29 21.72 -2.86
CA VAL A 132 -25.41 21.43 -4.28
C VAL A 132 -26.34 22.44 -4.95
N GLU A 133 -25.86 23.03 -6.03
CA GLU A 133 -26.62 23.90 -6.93
C GLU A 133 -26.93 23.15 -8.24
N TYR A 134 -28.21 22.95 -8.50
CA TYR A 134 -28.68 22.22 -9.67
C TYR A 134 -28.83 23.17 -10.86
N SER A 135 -28.15 22.86 -11.96
CA SER A 135 -28.26 23.65 -13.19
C SER A 135 -29.47 23.28 -14.05
N GLY A 136 -30.31 22.33 -13.61
CA GLY A 136 -31.38 21.73 -14.42
C GLY A 136 -30.90 20.75 -15.50
N GLY A 137 -29.59 20.47 -15.56
CA GLY A 137 -28.96 19.54 -16.51
C GLY A 137 -28.26 18.37 -15.81
N PRO A 138 -27.49 17.55 -16.55
CA PRO A 138 -26.82 16.36 -16.01
C PRO A 138 -25.63 16.67 -15.08
N SER A 139 -25.18 17.93 -15.07
CA SER A 139 -24.08 18.42 -14.23
C SER A 139 -24.59 19.37 -13.15
N VAL A 140 -23.97 19.33 -11.98
CA VAL A 140 -24.30 20.17 -10.83
C VAL A 140 -23.04 20.77 -10.23
N SER A 141 -23.18 21.93 -9.59
CA SER A 141 -22.12 22.56 -8.82
C SER A 141 -22.24 22.15 -7.36
N CYS A 142 -21.13 21.78 -6.73
CA CYS A 142 -21.07 21.31 -5.36
C CYS A 142 -20.05 22.14 -4.58
N HIS A 143 -20.50 22.86 -3.57
CA HIS A 143 -19.75 23.88 -2.86
C HIS A 143 -19.43 23.42 -1.44
N GLY A 144 -18.17 23.48 -1.04
CA GLY A 144 -17.76 23.14 0.33
C GLY A 144 -16.28 23.39 0.57
N HIS A 145 -15.93 23.68 1.82
CA HIS A 145 -14.56 24.01 2.24
C HIS A 145 -13.87 25.10 1.38
N GLY A 146 -14.63 26.11 0.96
CA GLY A 146 -14.12 27.22 0.14
C GLY A 146 -13.74 26.83 -1.30
N LYS A 147 -14.27 25.71 -1.80
CA LYS A 147 -14.06 25.24 -3.17
C LYS A 147 -15.39 24.85 -3.81
N THR A 148 -15.40 24.92 -5.13
CA THR A 148 -16.50 24.44 -5.98
C THR A 148 -16.01 23.25 -6.78
N TYR A 149 -16.87 22.25 -6.88
CA TYR A 149 -16.65 21.02 -7.62
C TYR A 149 -17.79 20.81 -8.60
N VAL A 150 -17.49 20.46 -9.84
CA VAL A 150 -18.49 20.08 -10.85
C VAL A 150 -18.65 18.56 -10.84
N VAL A 151 -19.88 18.11 -10.62
CA VAL A 151 -20.25 16.69 -10.63
C VAL A 151 -21.19 16.44 -11.81
N ASN A 152 -20.91 15.40 -12.60
CA ASN A 152 -21.82 14.90 -13.62
C ASN A 152 -22.23 13.47 -13.27
N MET A 153 -23.52 13.29 -12.98
CA MET A 153 -24.06 12.01 -12.52
C MET A 153 -24.31 11.02 -13.67
N MET A 154 -24.47 11.50 -14.91
CA MET A 154 -24.62 10.63 -16.08
C MET A 154 -23.28 10.03 -16.52
N ASP A 155 -22.24 10.86 -16.56
CA ASP A 155 -20.88 10.45 -16.94
C ASP A 155 -20.10 9.82 -15.77
N LEU A 156 -20.72 9.74 -14.58
CA LEU A 156 -20.15 9.20 -13.36
C LEU A 156 -18.79 9.85 -13.02
N CYS A 157 -18.73 11.17 -13.11
CA CYS A 157 -17.49 11.92 -12.97
C CYS A 157 -17.62 13.14 -12.05
N CYS A 158 -16.51 13.51 -11.43
CA CYS A 158 -16.36 14.71 -10.62
C CYS A 158 -15.01 15.34 -10.94
N ASP A 159 -14.93 16.66 -11.01
CA ASP A 159 -13.67 17.37 -11.25
C ASP A 159 -12.60 17.12 -10.17
N CYS A 160 -13.00 16.63 -8.99
CA CYS A 160 -12.07 16.15 -7.97
C CYS A 160 -11.30 14.89 -8.41
N GLY A 161 -11.71 14.21 -9.49
CA GLY A 161 -11.05 13.05 -10.12
C GLY A 161 -11.18 11.72 -9.36
N LYS A 162 -11.64 11.75 -8.10
CA LYS A 162 -11.71 10.56 -7.25
C LYS A 162 -12.71 9.52 -7.78
N TRP A 163 -13.85 9.95 -8.31
CA TRP A 163 -14.90 9.04 -8.75
C TRP A 163 -14.45 8.23 -9.98
N GLN A 164 -13.85 8.91 -10.95
CA GLN A 164 -13.32 8.29 -12.18
C GLN A 164 -12.22 7.27 -11.85
N LEU A 165 -11.30 7.63 -10.96
CA LEU A 165 -10.17 6.80 -10.55
C LEU A 165 -10.60 5.57 -9.75
N THR A 166 -11.54 5.74 -8.83
CA THR A 166 -11.89 4.69 -7.86
C THR A 166 -13.13 3.90 -8.22
N GLY A 167 -14.03 4.44 -9.04
CA GLY A 167 -15.34 3.85 -9.33
C GLY A 167 -16.34 3.96 -8.17
N ILE A 168 -16.03 4.74 -7.13
CA ILE A 168 -16.89 4.97 -5.98
C ILE A 168 -17.23 6.47 -5.97
N PRO A 169 -18.51 6.86 -5.85
CA PRO A 169 -18.88 8.27 -5.74
C PRO A 169 -18.09 8.95 -4.63
N CYS A 170 -17.41 10.05 -4.96
CA CYS A 170 -16.73 10.88 -3.96
C CYS A 170 -17.73 11.66 -3.10
N GLU A 171 -17.28 12.31 -2.02
CA GLU A 171 -18.13 13.09 -1.13
C GLU A 171 -18.99 14.14 -1.87
N HIS A 172 -18.44 14.79 -2.91
CA HIS A 172 -19.17 15.75 -3.76
C HIS A 172 -20.28 15.09 -4.56
N ALA A 173 -19.97 13.92 -5.12
CA ALA A 173 -20.90 13.14 -5.91
C ALA A 173 -22.01 12.54 -5.05
N VAL A 174 -21.68 12.10 -3.84
CA VAL A 174 -22.67 11.62 -2.87
C VAL A 174 -23.64 12.74 -2.52
N ALA A 175 -23.17 13.96 -2.24
CA ALA A 175 -24.04 15.10 -1.98
C ALA A 175 -25.01 15.36 -3.15
N ALA A 176 -24.48 15.37 -4.38
CA ALA A 176 -25.25 15.56 -5.61
C ALA A 176 -26.31 14.47 -5.84
N ILE A 177 -25.93 13.20 -5.65
CA ILE A 177 -26.83 12.06 -5.85
C ILE A 177 -27.96 12.07 -4.84
N VAL A 178 -27.63 12.25 -3.55
CA VAL A 178 -28.62 12.24 -2.46
C VAL A 178 -29.57 13.43 -2.60
N GLY A 179 -29.08 14.61 -2.94
CA GLY A 179 -29.94 15.77 -3.14
C GLY A 179 -30.83 15.70 -4.38
N ASN A 180 -30.58 14.74 -5.28
CA ASN A 180 -31.44 14.39 -6.42
C ASN A 180 -32.24 13.10 -6.15
N ASP A 181 -32.50 12.78 -4.87
CA ASP A 181 -33.25 11.62 -4.39
C ASP A 181 -32.72 10.26 -4.89
N GLY A 182 -31.44 10.18 -5.27
CA GLY A 182 -30.78 8.95 -5.69
C GLY A 182 -30.09 8.21 -4.55
N ASP A 183 -29.90 6.90 -4.69
CA ASP A 183 -29.05 6.11 -3.79
C ASP A 183 -27.62 6.04 -4.33
N PRO A 184 -26.60 6.57 -3.62
CA PRO A 184 -25.19 6.47 -4.03
C PRO A 184 -24.69 5.04 -4.25
N VAL A 185 -25.36 4.02 -3.69
CA VAL A 185 -25.04 2.61 -3.92
C VAL A 185 -25.18 2.23 -5.40
N ASP A 186 -26.17 2.80 -6.11
CA ASP A 186 -26.43 2.51 -7.52
C ASP A 186 -25.37 3.08 -8.47
N TYR A 187 -24.57 4.01 -7.98
CA TYR A 187 -23.52 4.72 -8.70
C TYR A 187 -22.12 4.12 -8.47
N ILE A 188 -22.03 3.03 -7.70
CA ILE A 188 -20.79 2.26 -7.49
C ILE A 188 -20.52 1.36 -8.70
N ASN A 189 -19.26 1.35 -9.15
CA ASN A 189 -18.82 0.49 -10.24
C ASN A 189 -18.98 -1.00 -9.93
N GLU A 190 -19.40 -1.77 -10.93
CA GLU A 190 -19.66 -3.21 -10.86
C GLU A 190 -18.47 -4.04 -10.37
N CYS A 191 -17.23 -3.55 -10.51
CA CYS A 191 -16.04 -4.24 -9.97
C CYS A 191 -16.11 -4.47 -8.45
N TYR A 192 -16.96 -3.75 -7.73
CA TYR A 192 -17.15 -3.88 -6.28
C TYR A 192 -18.37 -4.70 -5.88
N TYR A 193 -19.10 -5.25 -6.85
CA TYR A 193 -20.29 -6.04 -6.55
C TYR A 193 -19.91 -7.40 -5.97
N ILE A 194 -20.77 -7.94 -5.11
CA ILE A 194 -20.56 -9.28 -4.56
C ILE A 194 -20.58 -10.32 -5.69
N SER A 195 -21.42 -10.15 -6.71
CA SER A 195 -21.45 -11.01 -7.90
C SER A 195 -20.09 -11.06 -8.60
N THR A 196 -19.50 -9.89 -8.89
CA THR A 196 -18.18 -9.79 -9.51
C THR A 196 -17.10 -10.43 -8.65
N TYR A 197 -17.13 -10.19 -7.35
CA TYR A 197 -16.23 -10.85 -6.41
C TYR A 197 -16.38 -12.37 -6.48
N MET A 198 -17.60 -12.89 -6.42
CA MET A 198 -17.87 -14.33 -6.49
C MET A 198 -17.40 -14.93 -7.82
N ASN A 199 -17.54 -14.21 -8.93
CA ASN A 199 -17.05 -14.63 -10.24
C ASN A 199 -15.52 -14.74 -10.24
N VAL A 200 -14.79 -13.76 -9.70
CA VAL A 200 -13.32 -13.80 -9.57
C VAL A 200 -12.85 -15.01 -8.74
N TYR A 201 -13.58 -15.35 -7.66
CA TYR A 201 -13.27 -16.47 -6.78
C TYR A 201 -14.02 -17.77 -7.14
N SER A 202 -14.67 -17.84 -8.31
CA SER A 202 -15.42 -19.02 -8.74
C SER A 202 -14.49 -20.17 -9.13
N HIS A 203 -13.31 -19.84 -9.65
CA HIS A 203 -12.27 -20.78 -10.03
C HIS A 203 -11.66 -21.48 -8.81
N TYR A 204 -11.26 -22.73 -9.02
CA TYR A 204 -10.58 -23.54 -8.02
C TYR A 204 -9.35 -24.21 -8.64
N ILE A 205 -8.39 -24.53 -7.78
CA ILE A 205 -7.21 -25.29 -8.17
C ILE A 205 -7.49 -26.75 -7.82
N ASN A 206 -7.35 -27.65 -8.80
CA ASN A 206 -7.54 -29.08 -8.57
C ASN A 206 -6.41 -29.64 -7.70
N PRO A 207 -6.69 -30.67 -6.88
CA PRO A 207 -5.65 -31.48 -6.27
C PRO A 207 -4.73 -32.07 -7.35
N THR A 208 -3.48 -32.30 -6.97
CA THR A 208 -2.55 -33.05 -7.80
C THR A 208 -2.49 -34.46 -7.27
N GLU A 209 -2.34 -35.43 -8.17
CA GLU A 209 -2.11 -36.82 -7.80
C GLU A 209 -0.82 -36.96 -7.01
N ARG A 210 -0.66 -38.10 -6.34
CA ARG A 210 0.59 -38.46 -5.67
C ARG A 210 1.73 -38.59 -6.68
N GLU A 211 2.96 -38.31 -6.25
CA GLU A 211 4.15 -38.24 -7.10
C GLU A 211 4.36 -39.51 -7.93
N GLU A 212 4.00 -40.68 -7.39
CA GLU A 212 4.15 -41.97 -8.07
C GLU A 212 3.25 -42.11 -9.31
N LEU A 213 2.21 -41.28 -9.43
CA LEU A 213 1.30 -41.27 -10.56
C LEU A 213 1.62 -40.17 -11.59
N TRP A 214 2.63 -39.33 -11.32
CA TRP A 214 2.95 -38.25 -12.23
C TRP A 214 3.44 -38.79 -13.58
N PRO A 215 3.06 -38.16 -14.71
CA PRO A 215 3.57 -38.52 -16.02
C PRO A 215 5.10 -38.47 -16.01
N LYS A 216 5.73 -39.55 -16.46
CA LYS A 216 7.17 -39.55 -16.65
C LYS A 216 7.51 -38.54 -17.76
N PRO A 217 8.57 -37.74 -17.61
CA PRO A 217 9.03 -36.86 -18.67
C PRO A 217 9.35 -37.68 -19.92
N ALA A 218 9.13 -37.08 -21.09
CA ALA A 218 9.58 -37.66 -22.35
C ALA A 218 11.12 -37.78 -22.37
N GLU A 219 11.66 -38.74 -23.13
CA GLU A 219 13.10 -39.05 -23.13
C GLU A 219 13.99 -37.87 -23.55
N ASP A 220 13.45 -36.91 -24.29
CA ASP A 220 14.12 -35.71 -24.78
C ASP A 220 14.13 -34.54 -23.77
N VAL A 221 13.42 -34.66 -22.64
CA VAL A 221 13.34 -33.62 -21.62
C VAL A 221 14.63 -33.60 -20.79
N GLN A 222 15.43 -32.54 -20.97
CA GLN A 222 16.62 -32.35 -20.13
C GLN A 222 16.23 -31.95 -18.69
N PRO A 223 16.94 -32.48 -17.67
CA PRO A 223 16.75 -32.05 -16.29
C PRO A 223 16.93 -30.54 -16.14
N VAL A 224 16.05 -29.90 -15.36
CA VAL A 224 16.20 -28.50 -15.01
C VAL A 224 17.48 -28.33 -14.20
N LYS A 225 18.44 -27.60 -14.75
CA LYS A 225 19.69 -27.28 -14.05
C LYS A 225 19.39 -26.39 -12.84
N PRO A 226 20.10 -26.57 -11.71
CA PRO A 226 19.95 -25.65 -10.59
C PRO A 226 20.26 -24.21 -11.05
N PRO A 227 19.60 -23.20 -10.48
CA PRO A 227 19.94 -21.81 -10.76
C PRO A 227 21.44 -21.61 -10.54
N ALA A 228 22.09 -20.83 -11.43
CA ALA A 228 23.48 -20.44 -11.21
C ALA A 228 23.63 -19.86 -9.81
N GLN A 229 24.70 -20.23 -9.10
CA GLN A 229 24.98 -19.69 -7.78
C GLN A 229 25.12 -18.17 -7.87
N VAL A 230 24.05 -17.45 -7.51
CA VAL A 230 24.09 -16.00 -7.38
C VAL A 230 24.98 -15.71 -6.19
N GLN A 231 26.14 -15.07 -6.43
CA GLN A 231 26.92 -14.53 -5.32
C GLN A 231 25.99 -13.64 -4.50
N LYS A 232 25.75 -14.02 -3.24
CA LYS A 232 24.97 -13.19 -2.32
C LYS A 232 25.67 -11.84 -2.25
N ARG A 233 25.14 -10.83 -2.95
CA ARG A 233 25.48 -9.43 -2.67
C ARG A 233 25.28 -9.26 -1.17
N ARG A 234 26.27 -8.71 -0.46
CA ARG A 234 26.21 -8.51 1.00
C ARG A 234 24.97 -7.68 1.34
N GLY A 235 23.86 -8.36 1.58
CA GLY A 235 22.58 -7.75 1.92
C GLY A 235 22.56 -7.31 3.38
N ARG A 236 21.60 -6.44 3.70
CA ARG A 236 21.27 -6.03 5.07
C ARG A 236 21.14 -7.26 5.96
N LYS A 237 21.84 -7.28 7.11
CA LYS A 237 21.84 -8.40 8.07
C LYS A 237 20.42 -8.92 8.30
N VAL A 238 20.13 -10.10 7.77
CA VAL A 238 18.88 -10.81 8.05
C VAL A 238 18.99 -11.34 9.45
N THR A 239 18.10 -10.91 10.35
CA THR A 239 18.00 -11.49 11.68
C THR A 239 17.62 -12.96 11.51
N ARG A 240 18.52 -13.86 11.89
CA ARG A 240 18.28 -15.31 11.93
C ARG A 240 16.98 -15.56 12.68
N ARG A 241 16.12 -16.43 12.11
CA ARG A 241 14.94 -16.93 12.81
C ARG A 241 15.44 -17.75 13.99
N LYS A 242 15.13 -17.30 15.20
CA LYS A 242 15.54 -17.97 16.42
C LYS A 242 14.78 -19.29 16.56
N GLU A 243 15.48 -20.33 16.96
CA GLU A 243 14.86 -21.61 17.30
C GLU A 243 14.03 -21.46 18.60
N PRO A 244 13.02 -22.33 18.84
CA PRO A 244 12.16 -22.23 20.02
C PRO A 244 12.95 -22.16 21.33
N GLU A 245 14.01 -22.97 21.44
CA GLU A 245 14.95 -22.97 22.57
C GLU A 245 15.65 -21.62 22.78
N GLU A 246 16.03 -20.93 21.70
CA GLU A 246 16.68 -19.61 21.77
C GLU A 246 15.73 -18.49 22.22
N ILE A 247 14.42 -18.67 22.04
CA ILE A 247 13.38 -17.74 22.49
C ILE A 247 13.20 -17.88 24.01
N GLU A 248 13.19 -19.11 24.52
CA GLU A 248 13.07 -19.41 25.96
C GLU A 248 14.28 -18.90 26.75
N ILE A 249 15.50 -19.13 26.26
CA ILE A 249 16.73 -18.63 26.88
C ILE A 249 16.77 -17.09 26.91
N ALA A 250 16.33 -16.44 25.83
CA ALA A 250 16.30 -14.97 25.75
C ALA A 250 15.21 -14.35 26.65
N ALA A 251 14.12 -15.07 26.94
CA ALA A 251 13.10 -14.66 27.89
C ALA A 251 13.61 -14.74 29.33
N ALA A 252 14.38 -15.79 29.66
CA ALA A 252 14.99 -15.96 30.97
C ALA A 252 16.06 -14.89 31.31
N GLN A 253 16.76 -14.37 30.30
CA GLN A 253 17.84 -13.38 30.48
C GLN A 253 17.38 -11.92 30.61
N LYS A 254 16.09 -11.60 30.40
CA LYS A 254 15.58 -10.22 30.48
C LYS A 254 15.24 -9.78 31.91
N LYS A 255 16.25 -9.71 32.79
CA LYS A 255 16.19 -8.91 34.03
C LYS A 255 17.53 -8.26 34.33
N MET A 256 17.94 -7.25 33.57
CA MET A 256 18.78 -6.17 34.09
C MET A 256 18.51 -4.86 33.33
N SER A 257 17.91 -3.90 34.04
CA SER A 257 17.67 -2.54 33.59
C SER A 257 19.01 -1.81 33.42
N LYS A 258 19.32 -1.33 32.20
CA LYS A 258 20.51 -0.51 31.89
C LYS A 258 20.37 0.94 32.40
N LYS A 259 20.05 1.12 33.68
CA LYS A 259 20.18 2.39 34.40
C LYS A 259 21.25 2.27 35.48
N ALA A 260 22.45 1.83 35.09
CA ALA A 260 23.65 2.06 35.88
C ALA A 260 24.44 3.15 35.15
N THR A 261 24.67 4.26 35.84
CA THR A 261 25.44 5.42 35.39
C THR A 261 26.82 4.98 34.91
N VAL A 262 26.98 4.76 33.60
CA VAL A 262 28.29 4.44 33.01
C VAL A 262 29.14 5.70 33.11
N ARG A 263 30.13 5.70 34.00
CA ARG A 263 31.17 6.74 34.02
C ARG A 263 31.94 6.64 32.71
N MET A 264 31.78 7.65 31.86
CA MET A 264 32.38 7.70 30.54
C MET A 264 33.73 8.42 30.64
N THR A 265 34.81 7.68 30.49
CA THR A 265 36.20 8.18 30.56
C THR A 265 36.79 8.31 29.16
N CYS A 266 37.45 9.43 28.86
CA CYS A 266 38.05 9.65 27.56
C CYS A 266 39.32 8.79 27.39
N GLN A 267 39.38 7.97 26.34
CA GLN A 267 40.59 7.15 26.08
C GLN A 267 41.82 7.95 25.60
N ILE A 268 41.71 9.27 25.40
CA ILE A 268 42.86 10.11 25.01
C ILE A 268 43.45 10.83 26.22
N CYS A 269 42.62 11.51 27.03
CA CYS A 269 43.09 12.28 28.18
C CYS A 269 42.75 11.65 29.54
N HIS A 270 42.07 10.50 29.55
CA HIS A 270 41.65 9.77 30.75
C HIS A 270 40.77 10.55 31.74
N VAL A 271 40.20 11.69 31.31
CA VAL A 271 39.24 12.49 32.10
C VAL A 271 37.82 11.96 31.89
N GLU A 272 37.04 11.92 32.98
CA GLU A 272 35.62 11.57 32.95
C GLU A 272 34.77 12.73 32.39
N GLY A 273 33.73 12.43 31.60
CA GLY A 273 32.77 13.43 31.10
C GLY A 273 32.65 13.53 29.58
N HIS A 274 33.62 12.98 28.83
CA HIS A 274 33.56 12.87 27.37
C HIS A 274 34.23 11.59 26.86
N ASN A 275 33.93 11.21 25.63
CA ASN A 275 34.59 10.08 24.96
C ASN A 275 35.59 10.58 23.91
N LYS A 276 36.39 9.65 23.37
CA LYS A 276 37.40 9.91 22.33
C LYS A 276 36.86 10.76 21.15
N ARG A 277 35.60 10.59 20.77
CA ARG A 277 34.99 11.29 19.62
C ARG A 277 34.74 12.78 19.86
N ARG A 278 34.71 13.21 21.11
CA ARG A 278 34.50 14.61 21.51
C ARG A 278 35.73 15.23 22.15
N HIS A 279 36.90 14.62 21.97
CA HIS A 279 38.14 15.16 22.50
C HIS A 279 38.69 16.24 21.57
N THR A 280 38.56 17.51 21.98
CA THR A 280 39.20 18.65 21.32
C THR A 280 40.61 18.83 21.89
N GLN A 281 41.66 18.53 21.10
CA GLN A 281 43.03 18.91 21.44
C GLN A 281 43.11 20.44 21.51
N GLY A 282 43.66 20.96 22.61
CA GLY A 282 43.75 22.40 22.87
C GLY A 282 44.38 23.14 21.69
N GLN A 283 43.67 24.16 21.20
CA GLN A 283 44.27 25.22 20.40
C GLN A 283 45.27 25.96 21.30
N ASN A 284 46.56 25.68 21.13
CA ASN A 284 47.61 26.56 21.63
C ASN A 284 47.52 27.88 20.87
N LYS A 285 46.85 28.88 21.47
CA LYS A 285 47.13 30.28 21.18
C LYS A 285 48.39 30.65 21.95
N VAL A 286 49.48 30.93 21.24
CA VAL A 286 50.62 31.70 21.79
C VAL A 286 51.01 32.79 20.79
N TYR A 287 51.10 33.99 21.37
CA TYR A 287 51.20 35.38 20.94
C TYR A 287 52.33 35.78 19.99
N LEU A 288 52.13 36.90 19.26
CA LEU A 288 53.18 37.88 18.92
C LEU A 288 52.61 39.31 18.88
N TYR A 289 53.25 40.19 19.69
CA TYR A 289 53.22 41.65 19.86
C TYR A 289 51.92 42.45 19.66
#